data_AF-A0A840UXP4-F1
#
_entry.id   AF-A0A840UXP4-F1
#
_cell.length_a   1.000
_cell.length_b   1.000
_cell.length_c   1.000
_cell.angle_alpha   90.00
_cell.angle_beta   90.00
_cell.angle_gamma   90.00
#
_symmetry.space_group_name_H-M   'P 1'
#
loop_
_entity.id
_entity.type
_entity.pdbx_description
1 polymer ?
#
loop_
_entity_poly.entity_id
_entity_poly.type
_entity_poly.pdbx_seq_one_letter_code
_entity_poly.pdbx_strand_id
1 'polypeptide(L)'
;MVILSRYEINFKPSEDLFWVKTKEISICPCCGQPLSGYDHHLRLVRLRCGIKVRLLVPRGFCRNCHHLHTQLPSFVQPYKHYEAMVIQQVMDGKTLSTCPAEDSTIRRWQSALRHAAPYFETLLYAANHTKRPLFGESFLTKVQKSSRRWLTSVTRMLISARVDLPTCFAFTPPG
;
A
#
# COMPACT_ATOMS: atom_id res chain seq x y z
N MET A 1 -4.06 0.33 -8.82
CA MET A 1 -2.67 0.06 -8.37
C MET A 1 -2.57 -1.43 -8.04
N VAL A 2 -1.38 -2.03 -8.12
CA VAL A 2 -1.10 -3.42 -7.75
C VAL A 2 0.06 -3.43 -6.75
N ILE A 3 0.00 -4.27 -5.72
CA ILE A 3 1.07 -4.37 -4.70
C ILE A 3 1.90 -5.62 -4.92
N LEU A 4 3.14 -5.43 -5.32
CA LEU A 4 4.06 -6.51 -5.68
C LEU A 4 4.55 -7.26 -4.43
N SER A 5 4.53 -8.59 -4.45
CA SER A 5 5.13 -9.46 -3.42
C SER A 5 6.53 -9.91 -3.79
N ARG A 6 6.71 -10.29 -5.05
CA ARG A 6 7.98 -10.76 -5.59
C ARG A 6 8.53 -9.72 -6.55
N TYR A 7 9.59 -9.05 -6.13
CA TYR A 7 10.26 -8.02 -6.91
C TYR A 7 11.74 -7.95 -6.54
N GLU A 8 12.53 -7.39 -7.45
CA GLU A 8 13.92 -7.02 -7.21
C GLU A 8 14.06 -5.50 -7.28
N ILE A 9 14.94 -4.95 -6.46
CA ILE A 9 15.30 -3.53 -6.48
C ILE A 9 16.76 -3.45 -6.91
N ASN A 10 17.03 -2.75 -8.01
CA ASN A 10 18.37 -2.59 -8.57
C ASN A 10 18.76 -1.11 -8.49
N PHE A 11 19.94 -0.80 -7.99
CA PHE A 11 20.44 0.57 -7.99
C PHE A 11 21.07 0.92 -9.34
N LYS A 12 20.76 2.09 -9.89
CA LYS A 12 21.33 2.64 -11.12
C LYS A 12 22.17 3.89 -10.76
N PRO A 13 23.49 3.73 -10.61
CA PRO A 13 24.36 4.81 -10.10
C PRO A 13 24.35 6.08 -10.97
N SER A 14 24.29 5.91 -12.30
CA SER A 14 24.35 7.03 -13.25
C SER A 14 23.20 8.03 -13.11
N GLU A 15 22.08 7.60 -12.56
CA GLU A 15 20.86 8.41 -12.42
C GLU A 15 20.46 8.62 -10.96
N ASP A 16 21.25 8.07 -10.02
CA ASP A 16 20.94 8.03 -8.59
C ASP A 16 19.49 7.60 -8.30
N LEU A 17 19.10 6.44 -8.85
CA LEU A 17 17.76 5.88 -8.67
C LEU A 17 17.77 4.37 -8.47
N PHE A 18 16.71 3.89 -7.85
CA PHE A 18 16.42 2.48 -7.67
C PHE A 18 15.32 2.06 -8.65
N TRP A 19 15.59 1.02 -9.43
CA TRP A 19 14.67 0.42 -10.39
C TRP A 19 14.00 -0.82 -9.80
N VAL A 20 12.68 -0.90 -9.91
CA VAL A 20 11.90 -2.06 -9.48
C VAL A 20 11.63 -2.98 -10.67
N LYS A 21 12.04 -4.25 -10.54
CA LYS A 21 11.72 -5.32 -11.49
C LYS A 21 10.72 -6.29 -10.88
N THR A 22 9.55 -6.42 -11.50
CA THR A 22 8.53 -7.39 -11.09
C THR A 22 9.00 -8.82 -11.36
N LYS A 23 8.77 -9.74 -10.41
CA LYS A 23 9.12 -11.19 -10.49
C LYS A 23 7.89 -12.09 -10.38
N GLU A 24 6.72 -11.55 -10.68
CA GLU A 24 5.42 -12.21 -10.66
C GLU A 24 4.53 -11.66 -11.77
N ILE A 25 3.51 -12.42 -12.15
CA ILE A 25 2.50 -11.93 -13.09
C ILE A 25 1.53 -11.03 -12.33
N SER A 26 1.53 -9.75 -12.67
CA SER A 26 0.60 -8.79 -12.07
C SER A 26 -0.79 -8.93 -12.69
N ILE A 27 -1.80 -9.02 -11.83
CA ILE A 27 -3.20 -9.17 -12.23
C ILE A 27 -3.94 -7.83 -12.06
N CYS A 28 -4.81 -7.51 -13.02
CA CYS A 28 -5.66 -6.35 -12.97
C CYS A 28 -6.67 -6.47 -11.81
N PRO A 29 -6.70 -5.54 -10.85
CA PRO A 29 -7.70 -5.55 -9.77
C PRO A 29 -9.11 -5.27 -10.32
N CYS A 30 -9.22 -4.59 -11.47
CA CYS A 30 -10.48 -4.19 -12.07
C CYS A 30 -11.14 -5.28 -12.94
N CYS A 31 -10.46 -6.34 -13.34
CA CYS A 31 -11.09 -7.38 -14.17
C CYS A 31 -10.44 -8.77 -14.07
N GLY A 32 -9.39 -8.95 -13.27
CA GLY A 32 -8.73 -10.24 -13.10
C GLY A 32 -7.80 -10.65 -14.26
N GLN A 33 -7.68 -9.85 -15.31
CA GLN A 33 -6.81 -10.16 -16.46
C GLN A 33 -5.34 -9.81 -16.18
N PRO A 34 -4.36 -10.55 -16.74
CA PRO A 34 -2.95 -10.21 -16.64
C PRO A 34 -2.64 -8.82 -17.21
N LEU A 35 -1.68 -8.14 -16.58
CA LEU A 35 -1.17 -6.86 -17.06
C LEU A 35 0.00 -7.06 -18.01
N SER A 36 0.00 -6.33 -19.13
CA SER A 36 1.19 -6.17 -19.96
C SER A 36 2.06 -5.03 -19.42
N GLY A 37 3.39 -5.18 -19.52
CA GLY A 37 4.30 -4.06 -19.23
C GLY A 37 4.00 -2.85 -20.12
N TYR A 38 4.06 -1.65 -19.55
CA TYR A 38 3.81 -0.40 -20.27
C TYR A 38 5.02 0.54 -20.16
N ASP A 39 5.19 1.18 -19.00
CA ASP A 39 6.31 2.07 -18.73
C ASP A 39 6.64 2.07 -17.23
N HIS A 40 7.38 3.08 -16.78
CA HIS A 40 7.71 3.27 -15.37
C HIS A 40 7.33 4.66 -14.89
N HIS A 41 7.04 4.77 -13.60
CA HIS A 41 6.69 6.02 -12.94
C HIS A 41 7.63 6.25 -11.77
N LEU A 42 8.21 7.45 -11.69
CA LEU A 42 9.11 7.81 -10.60
C LEU A 42 8.33 8.05 -9.30
N ARG A 43 8.80 7.49 -8.19
CA ARG A 43 8.28 7.77 -6.85
C ARG A 43 9.40 8.18 -5.91
N LEU A 44 9.16 9.22 -5.13
CA LEU A 44 10.00 9.57 -3.99
C LEU A 44 9.51 8.81 -2.77
N VAL A 45 10.40 8.04 -2.15
CA VAL A 45 10.11 7.25 -0.96
C VAL A 45 11.08 7.64 0.15
N ARG A 46 10.55 7.97 1.31
CA ARG A 46 11.28 8.20 2.55
C ARG A 46 11.35 6.89 3.32
N LEU A 47 12.56 6.37 3.40
CA LEU A 47 12.88 5.15 4.12
C LEU A 47 12.79 5.37 5.63
N ARG A 48 12.70 4.28 6.39
CA ARG A 48 12.65 4.32 7.86
C ARG A 48 13.86 5.06 8.46
N CYS A 49 15.03 4.95 7.83
CA CYS A 49 16.25 5.67 8.25
C CYS A 49 16.22 7.17 7.95
N GLY A 50 15.13 7.70 7.36
CA GLY A 50 15.01 9.11 6.98
C GLY A 50 15.55 9.45 5.59
N ILE A 51 16.30 8.54 4.96
CA ILE A 51 16.83 8.73 3.60
C ILE A 51 15.67 8.78 2.60
N LYS A 52 15.73 9.75 1.68
CA LYS A 52 14.83 9.83 0.54
C LYS A 52 15.46 9.13 -0.66
N VAL A 53 14.72 8.22 -1.28
CA VAL A 53 15.16 7.48 -2.47
C VAL A 53 14.24 7.76 -3.65
N ARG A 54 14.83 7.82 -4.83
CA ARG A 54 14.14 7.86 -6.13
C ARG A 54 13.89 6.44 -6.59
N LEU A 55 12.63 6.01 -6.60
CA LEU A 55 12.21 4.65 -6.93
C LEU A 55 11.41 4.66 -8.24
N LEU A 56 11.97 4.09 -9.29
CA LEU A 56 11.32 3.93 -10.58
C LEU A 56 10.48 2.64 -10.56
N VAL A 57 9.15 2.78 -10.48
CA VAL A 57 8.21 1.67 -10.33
C VAL A 57 7.51 1.34 -11.65
N PRO A 58 7.32 0.05 -12.01
CA PRO A 58 6.65 -0.30 -13.25
C PRO A 58 5.16 0.08 -13.23
N ARG A 59 4.61 0.38 -14.41
CA ARG A 59 3.17 0.46 -14.66
C ARG A 59 2.79 -0.66 -15.63
N GLY A 60 1.74 -1.39 -15.27
CA GLY A 60 1.12 -2.39 -16.12
C GLY A 60 -0.14 -1.83 -16.78
N PHE A 61 -0.33 -2.11 -18.06
CA PHE A 61 -1.55 -1.81 -18.80
C PHE A 61 -2.44 -3.05 -18.87
N CYS A 62 -3.73 -2.90 -18.55
CA CYS A 62 -4.70 -3.96 -18.76
C CYS A 62 -5.37 -3.81 -20.13
N ARG A 63 -5.23 -4.80 -21.00
CA ARG A 63 -5.84 -4.78 -22.34
C ARG A 63 -7.36 -4.93 -22.34
N ASN A 64 -7.96 -5.38 -21.22
CA ASN A 64 -9.39 -5.60 -21.11
C ASN A 64 -10.15 -4.36 -20.58
N CYS A 65 -9.70 -3.77 -19.48
CA CYS A 65 -10.33 -2.57 -18.91
C CYS A 65 -9.67 -1.26 -19.32
N HIS A 66 -8.60 -1.31 -20.12
CA HIS A 66 -7.83 -0.15 -20.59
C HIS A 66 -7.27 0.76 -19.48
N HIS A 67 -7.18 0.26 -18.24
CA HIS A 67 -6.59 1.01 -17.13
C HIS A 67 -5.09 0.74 -16.99
N LEU A 68 -4.37 1.78 -16.59
CA LEU A 68 -3.00 1.69 -16.11
C LEU A 68 -2.98 1.43 -14.61
N HIS A 69 -2.09 0.53 -14.19
CA HIS A 69 -1.89 0.23 -12.79
C HIS A 69 -0.41 0.34 -12.44
N THR A 70 -0.08 1.28 -11.56
CA THR A 70 1.21 1.29 -10.89
C THR A 70 1.40 -0.01 -10.13
N GLN A 71 2.54 -0.65 -10.32
CA GLN A 71 2.96 -1.87 -9.64
C GLN A 71 3.94 -1.47 -8.54
N LEU A 72 3.43 -1.30 -7.32
CA LEU A 72 4.17 -0.77 -6.19
C LEU A 72 4.76 -1.90 -5.36
N PRO A 73 6.06 -1.90 -5.03
CA PRO A 73 6.64 -2.85 -4.08
C PRO A 73 5.93 -2.85 -2.73
N SER A 74 5.75 -4.03 -2.13
CA SER A 74 5.06 -4.18 -0.83
C SER A 74 5.63 -3.36 0.33
N PHE A 75 6.89 -2.96 0.24
CA PHE A 75 7.54 -2.16 1.29
C PHE A 75 7.13 -0.69 1.25
N VAL A 76 6.47 -0.21 0.20
CA VAL A 76 6.00 1.19 0.07
C VAL A 76 4.49 1.22 0.28
N GLN A 77 4.00 2.15 1.10
CA GLN A 77 2.56 2.30 1.28
C GLN A 77 1.94 3.01 0.06
N PRO A 78 0.87 2.45 -0.53
CA PRO A 78 -0.04 3.15 -1.44
C PRO A 78 -0.33 4.60 -1.09
N TYR A 79 -0.21 5.49 -2.08
CA TYR A 79 -0.51 6.91 -1.96
C TYR A 79 0.29 7.66 -0.88
N LYS A 80 1.38 7.07 -0.38
CA LYS A 80 2.31 7.70 0.56
C LYS A 80 3.72 7.70 -0.02
N HIS A 81 4.52 8.60 0.52
CA HIS A 81 5.95 8.71 0.27
C HIS A 81 6.77 7.98 1.34
N TYR A 82 6.21 6.97 2.01
CA TYR A 82 6.85 6.32 3.15
C TYR A 82 6.78 4.81 3.02
N GLU A 83 7.71 4.13 3.68
CA GLU A 83 7.63 2.69 3.85
C GLU A 83 6.31 2.28 4.51
N ALA A 84 5.71 1.19 4.04
CA ALA A 84 4.52 0.59 4.63
C ALA A 84 4.73 0.25 6.10
N MET A 85 5.93 -0.20 6.48
CA MET A 85 6.24 -0.54 7.87
C MET A 85 6.24 0.68 8.79
N VAL A 86 6.74 1.82 8.32
CA VAL A 86 6.71 3.09 9.07
C VAL A 86 5.26 3.51 9.33
N ILE A 87 4.43 3.48 8.29
CA ILE A 87 3.00 3.80 8.43
C ILE A 87 2.33 2.82 9.41
N GLN A 88 2.60 1.53 9.28
CA GLN A 88 2.04 0.50 10.15
C GLN A 88 2.44 0.70 11.61
N GLN A 89 3.70 1.03 11.90
CA GLN A 89 4.16 1.28 13.27
C GLN A 89 3.45 2.48 13.91
N VAL A 90 3.24 3.56 13.15
CA VAL A 90 2.46 4.72 13.60
C VAL A 90 1.01 4.33 13.89
N MET A 91 0.42 3.50 13.04
CA MET A 91 -0.94 2.97 13.20
C MET A 91 -1.08 2.04 14.42
N ASP A 92 -0.05 1.24 14.71
CA ASP A 92 0.04 0.35 15.88
C ASP A 92 0.28 1.13 17.21
N GLY A 93 0.48 2.45 17.16
CA GLY A 93 0.82 3.26 18.33
C GLY A 93 2.22 2.97 18.89
N LYS A 94 3.11 2.36 18.10
CA LYS A 94 4.50 2.07 18.51
C LYS A 94 5.34 3.35 18.50
N THR A 95 6.41 3.35 19.30
CA THR A 95 7.26 4.53 19.58
C THR A 95 7.63 5.29 18.31
N LEU A 96 7.20 6.55 18.26
CA LEU A 96 7.36 7.47 17.13
C LEU A 96 8.81 7.91 16.89
N SER A 97 9.73 7.59 17.81
CA SER A 97 11.15 7.99 17.74
C SER A 97 11.89 7.50 16.50
N THR A 98 11.35 6.50 15.81
CA THR A 98 11.92 5.95 14.55
C THR A 98 11.12 6.34 13.30
N CYS A 99 10.06 7.14 13.45
CA CYS A 99 9.28 7.63 12.33
C CYS A 99 9.98 8.85 11.71
N PRO A 100 10.33 8.81 10.41
CA PRO A 100 11.01 9.91 9.74
C PRO A 100 10.06 11.05 9.32
N ALA A 101 8.79 11.01 9.76
CA ALA A 101 7.77 12.00 9.45
C ALA A 101 7.60 13.01 10.59
N GLU A 102 7.13 14.21 10.26
CA GLU A 102 6.80 15.23 11.27
C GLU A 102 5.57 14.84 12.09
N ASP A 103 5.49 15.31 13.34
CA ASP A 103 4.37 15.04 14.25
C ASP A 103 3.00 15.43 13.68
N SER A 104 2.95 16.50 12.88
CA SER A 104 1.75 16.92 12.15
C SER A 104 1.27 15.83 11.17
N THR A 105 2.21 15.23 10.44
CA THR A 105 1.96 14.16 9.47
C THR A 105 1.55 12.87 10.17
N ILE A 106 2.22 12.53 11.28
CA ILE A 106 1.89 11.38 12.13
C ILE A 106 0.47 11.50 12.67
N ARG A 107 0.12 12.64 13.26
CA ARG A 107 -1.24 12.91 13.78
C ARG A 107 -2.30 12.78 12.70
N ARG A 108 -2.02 13.27 11.49
CA ARG A 108 -2.92 13.10 10.33
C ARG A 108 -3.14 11.64 9.98
N TRP A 109 -2.08 10.82 9.93
CA TRP A 109 -2.23 9.38 9.65
C TRP A 109 -3.05 8.65 10.71
N GLN A 110 -2.78 8.93 11.99
CA GLN A 110 -3.51 8.34 13.10
C GLN A 110 -4.99 8.76 13.08
N SER A 111 -5.27 10.04 12.84
CA SER A 111 -6.65 10.53 12.72
C SER A 111 -7.39 9.82 11.59
N ALA A 112 -6.73 9.70 10.45
CA ALA A 112 -7.35 9.10 9.29
C ALA A 112 -7.60 7.59 9.46
N LEU A 113 -6.69 6.86 10.14
CA LEU A 113 -6.95 5.48 10.54
C LEU A 113 -8.17 5.39 11.47
N ARG A 114 -8.24 6.24 12.50
CA ARG A 114 -9.38 6.22 13.45
C ARG A 114 -10.71 6.40 12.72
N HIS A 115 -10.78 7.31 11.77
CA HIS A 115 -11.99 7.55 10.98
C HIS A 115 -12.33 6.38 10.05
N ALA A 116 -11.33 5.70 9.48
CA ALA A 116 -11.59 4.59 8.57
C ALA A 116 -11.63 3.20 9.22
N ALA A 117 -11.24 3.04 10.48
CA ALA A 117 -11.24 1.74 11.14
C ALA A 117 -12.62 1.03 11.07
N PRO A 118 -13.77 1.70 11.31
CA PRO A 118 -15.07 1.07 11.15
C PRO A 118 -15.35 0.65 9.70
N TYR A 119 -14.90 1.47 8.73
CA TYR A 119 -15.06 1.17 7.31
C TYR A 119 -14.19 -0.01 6.88
N PHE A 120 -12.92 -0.06 7.32
CA PHE A 120 -12.02 -1.18 7.10
C PHE A 120 -12.62 -2.49 7.58
N GLU A 121 -13.26 -2.52 8.74
CA GLU A 121 -13.97 -3.71 9.21
C GLU A 121 -15.01 -4.17 8.20
N THR A 122 -15.95 -3.30 7.83
CA THR A 122 -17.02 -3.61 6.87
C THR A 122 -16.46 -4.12 5.54
N LEU A 123 -15.42 -3.48 5.02
CA LEU A 123 -14.79 -3.87 3.77
C LEU A 123 -14.06 -5.19 3.86
N LEU A 124 -13.37 -5.44 4.96
CA LEU A 124 -12.71 -6.71 5.18
C LEU A 124 -13.71 -7.85 5.37
N TYR A 125 -14.86 -7.58 6.00
CA TYR A 125 -15.98 -8.52 6.04
C TYR A 125 -16.50 -8.83 4.63
N ALA A 126 -16.73 -7.81 3.82
CA ALA A 126 -17.18 -7.97 2.43
C ALA A 126 -16.16 -8.76 1.59
N ALA A 127 -14.87 -8.44 1.73
CA ALA A 127 -13.79 -9.08 0.96
C ALA A 127 -13.50 -10.52 1.40
N ASN A 128 -13.71 -10.87 2.67
CA ASN A 128 -13.29 -12.16 3.23
C ASN A 128 -14.40 -13.24 3.24
N HIS A 129 -15.59 -12.98 2.67
CA HIS A 129 -16.72 -13.92 2.45
C HIS A 129 -16.99 -14.97 3.56
N THR A 130 -16.63 -14.70 4.81
CA THR A 130 -16.73 -15.66 5.92
C THR A 130 -17.73 -15.16 6.93
N LYS A 131 -18.69 -16.02 7.29
CA LYS A 131 -19.64 -15.75 8.37
C LYS A 131 -18.88 -15.61 9.68
N ARG A 132 -19.12 -14.53 10.43
CA ARG A 132 -18.50 -14.29 11.73
C ARG A 132 -19.53 -13.79 12.73
N PRO A 133 -19.33 -14.07 14.03
CA PRO A 133 -20.24 -13.61 15.07
C PRO A 133 -20.28 -12.08 15.13
N LEU A 134 -21.49 -11.54 15.33
CA LEU A 134 -21.75 -10.10 15.51
C LEU A 134 -21.02 -9.51 16.75
N PHE A 135 -20.57 -10.38 17.66
CA PHE A 135 -19.89 -10.03 18.89
C PHE A 135 -18.48 -10.64 18.91
N GLY A 136 -17.50 -9.87 19.40
CA GLY A 136 -16.12 -10.32 19.58
C GLY A 136 -15.09 -9.40 18.92
N GLU A 137 -13.83 -9.85 18.91
CA GLU A 137 -12.73 -9.08 18.33
C GLU A 137 -12.90 -8.88 16.81
N SER A 138 -12.65 -7.64 16.38
CA SER A 138 -12.76 -7.19 15.00
C SER A 138 -11.80 -7.94 14.06
N PHE A 139 -12.14 -8.01 12.78
CA PHE A 139 -11.30 -8.73 11.82
C PHE A 139 -9.96 -8.02 11.61
N LEU A 140 -9.94 -6.68 11.59
CA LEU A 140 -8.71 -5.90 11.53
C LEU A 140 -7.80 -6.23 12.71
N THR A 141 -8.32 -6.28 13.95
CA THR A 141 -7.50 -6.60 15.13
C THR A 141 -6.94 -8.02 15.05
N LYS A 142 -7.71 -8.99 14.53
CA LYS A 142 -7.19 -10.34 14.26
C LYS A 142 -6.06 -10.33 13.24
N VAL A 143 -6.21 -9.63 12.11
CA VAL A 143 -5.16 -9.53 11.08
C VAL A 143 -3.92 -8.80 11.62
N GLN A 144 -4.11 -7.77 12.46
CA GLN A 144 -3.04 -7.06 13.16
C GLN A 144 -2.24 -7.99 14.07
N LYS A 145 -2.90 -8.88 14.80
CA LYS A 145 -2.25 -9.87 15.67
C LYS A 145 -1.57 -10.99 14.90
N SER A 146 -2.16 -11.45 13.79
CA SER A 146 -1.67 -12.61 13.04
C SER A 146 -0.59 -12.28 12.01
N SER A 147 -0.48 -11.04 11.54
CA SER A 147 0.46 -10.65 10.47
C SER A 147 1.41 -9.54 10.88
N ARG A 148 2.72 -9.80 10.78
CA ARG A 148 3.76 -8.76 10.98
C ARG A 148 3.65 -7.62 9.96
N ARG A 149 3.06 -7.85 8.78
CA ARG A 149 2.82 -6.86 7.72
C ARG A 149 1.32 -6.72 7.46
N TRP A 150 0.55 -6.58 8.53
CA TRP A 150 -0.90 -6.54 8.45
C TRP A 150 -1.39 -5.42 7.53
N LEU A 151 -0.73 -4.25 7.53
CA LEU A 151 -1.16 -3.10 6.73
C LEU A 151 -1.04 -3.40 5.23
N THR A 152 0.09 -3.98 4.81
CA THR A 152 0.29 -4.44 3.43
C THR A 152 -0.74 -5.50 3.04
N SER A 153 -1.08 -6.41 3.97
CA SER A 153 -2.04 -7.48 3.75
C SER A 153 -3.46 -6.94 3.54
N VAL A 154 -3.91 -6.07 4.45
CA VAL A 154 -5.20 -5.35 4.35
C VAL A 154 -5.25 -4.54 3.08
N THR A 155 -4.22 -3.76 2.79
CA THR A 155 -4.14 -2.92 1.59
C THR A 155 -4.30 -3.75 0.31
N ARG A 156 -3.69 -4.94 0.24
CA ARG A 156 -3.86 -5.86 -0.88
C ARG A 156 -5.29 -6.38 -1.01
N MET A 157 -5.88 -6.85 0.09
CA MET A 157 -7.25 -7.36 0.08
C MET A 157 -8.22 -6.30 -0.45
N LEU A 158 -8.07 -5.05 0.00
CA LEU A 158 -8.95 -3.95 -0.40
C LEU A 158 -8.74 -3.51 -1.85
N ILE A 159 -7.49 -3.43 -2.32
CA ILE A 159 -7.19 -3.16 -3.73
C ILE A 159 -7.83 -4.23 -4.62
N SER A 160 -7.69 -5.51 -4.26
CA SER A 160 -8.26 -6.63 -5.03
C SER A 160 -9.79 -6.61 -5.01
N ALA A 161 -10.39 -6.15 -3.92
CA ALA A 161 -11.84 -5.97 -3.79
C ALA A 161 -12.37 -4.70 -4.47
N ARG A 162 -11.52 -3.92 -5.15
CA ARG A 162 -11.85 -2.64 -5.82
C ARG A 162 -12.44 -1.59 -4.89
N VAL A 163 -12.02 -1.63 -3.62
CA VAL A 163 -12.46 -0.61 -2.68
C VAL A 163 -11.49 0.55 -2.68
N ASP A 164 -12.02 1.77 -2.71
CA ASP A 164 -11.23 2.97 -2.54
C ASP A 164 -10.42 2.88 -1.24
N LEU A 165 -9.09 2.90 -1.39
CA LEU A 165 -8.20 2.70 -0.27
C LEU A 165 -8.35 3.86 0.70
N PRO A 166 -8.75 3.63 1.96
CA PRO A 166 -8.90 4.71 2.90
C PRO A 166 -7.58 5.48 3.05
N THR A 167 -6.43 4.82 2.93
CA THR A 167 -5.10 5.48 2.98
C THR A 167 -4.88 6.61 1.96
N CYS A 168 -5.78 6.81 1.00
CA CYS A 168 -5.89 7.99 0.12
C CYS A 168 -6.25 9.31 0.83
N PHE A 169 -6.24 9.40 2.16
CA PHE A 169 -6.53 10.63 2.93
C PHE A 169 -5.62 11.86 2.68
N ALA A 170 -4.68 11.75 1.74
CA ALA A 170 -4.08 12.93 1.15
C ALA A 170 -4.67 13.02 -0.26
N PHE A 171 -5.65 13.91 -0.44
CA PHE A 171 -5.89 14.52 -1.73
C PHE A 171 -4.55 15.12 -2.18
N THR A 172 -3.76 14.35 -2.93
CA THR A 172 -3.06 14.94 -4.05
C THR A 172 -4.13 15.09 -5.12
N PRO A 173 -4.36 16.30 -5.66
CA PRO A 173 -5.28 16.45 -6.78
C PRO A 173 -4.91 15.45 -7.88
N PRO A 174 -5.88 14.95 -8.64
CA PRO A 174 -5.58 14.18 -9.84
C PRO A 174 -4.68 15.06 -10.72
N GLY A 175 -3.43 14.64 -10.89
CA GLY A 175 -2.55 15.15 -11.94
C GLY A 175 -2.81 14.42 -13.23
#